data_AF-A0AAJ2A606-F1
#
_entry.id   AF-A0AAJ2A606-F1
#
_cell.length_a   1.000
_cell.length_b   1.000
_cell.length_c   1.000
_cell.angle_alpha   90.00
_cell.angle_beta   90.00
_cell.angle_gamma   90.00
#
_symmetry.space_group_name_H-M   'P 1'
#
loop_
_entity.id
_entity.type
_entity.pdbx_description
1 polymer ?
#
loop_
_entity_poly.entity_id
_entity_poly.type
_entity_poly.pdbx_seq_one_letter_code
_entity_poly.pdbx_strand_id
1 'polypeptide(L)'
;LTIFTSITLALSLAFMAAAGMVFGAVLTNGMGMGKPIDFSIVANAAWFGMPHFTAPVFEAPAMTLIAPVAIILVAENLGHIKAVGAMTGKSLDKYIGRAFIGDGLATIASGFAGGTGVTTYAENIGVMAVTKIYSTLVFVIAALFAIVLGFSPKFGALIQTIPGPVLGGVSIVVFGLIAVTGARIWVVNKVNFSDNRNLIVAAVTLVLGTGDFTLKLGGFALGGIGTATFGAIIFYALLRRRGAGVV
;
A
#
# COMPACT_ATOMS: atom_id res chain seq x y z
N LEU A 1 23.30 8.32 5.58
CA LEU A 1 23.08 6.84 5.57
C LEU A 1 21.60 6.44 5.53
N THR A 2 20.73 7.11 6.28
CA THR A 2 19.26 6.89 6.29
C THR A 2 18.58 7.09 4.94
N ILE A 3 18.74 8.30 4.42
CA ILE A 3 18.20 8.73 3.16
C ILE A 3 18.74 7.77 2.11
N PHE A 4 20.03 7.45 2.19
CA PHE A 4 20.71 6.50 1.32
C PHE A 4 20.05 5.13 1.26
N THR A 5 19.51 4.55 2.34
CA THR A 5 18.96 3.18 2.37
C THR A 5 17.47 3.11 2.03
N SER A 6 16.66 4.10 2.40
CA SER A 6 15.30 4.29 1.84
C SER A 6 15.35 4.64 0.36
N ILE A 7 16.31 5.48 -0.01
CA ILE A 7 16.68 5.69 -1.40
C ILE A 7 17.23 4.40 -1.99
N THR A 8 17.95 3.53 -1.28
CA THR A 8 18.47 2.27 -1.88
C THR A 8 17.34 1.32 -2.26
N LEU A 9 16.28 1.17 -1.46
CA LEU A 9 15.13 0.35 -1.85
C LEU A 9 14.33 1.00 -2.99
N ALA A 10 14.11 2.32 -2.92
CA ALA A 10 13.47 3.05 -4.01
C ALA A 10 14.30 3.03 -5.30
N LEU A 11 15.63 3.13 -5.19
CA LEU A 11 16.59 3.03 -6.27
C LEU A 11 16.72 1.61 -6.77
N SER A 12 16.60 0.58 -5.93
CA SER A 12 16.67 -0.81 -6.39
C SER A 12 15.40 -1.18 -7.15
N LEU A 13 14.23 -0.72 -6.71
CA LEU A 13 12.99 -0.83 -7.47
C LEU A 13 13.05 0.02 -8.76
N ALA A 14 13.56 1.24 -8.70
CA ALA A 14 13.75 2.08 -9.87
C ALA A 14 14.79 1.51 -10.84
N PHE A 15 15.85 0.88 -10.34
CA PHE A 15 16.88 0.21 -11.13
C PHE A 15 16.32 -1.05 -11.76
N MET A 16 15.52 -1.83 -11.03
CA MET A 16 14.80 -2.99 -11.58
C MET A 16 13.82 -2.56 -12.66
N ALA A 17 13.08 -1.46 -12.44
CA ALA A 17 12.19 -0.88 -13.44
C ALA A 17 12.95 -0.36 -14.67
N ALA A 18 14.08 0.32 -14.47
CA ALA A 18 14.93 0.83 -15.54
C ALA A 18 15.59 -0.30 -16.33
N ALA A 19 16.16 -1.30 -15.66
CA ALA A 19 16.71 -2.49 -16.30
C ALA A 19 15.64 -3.26 -17.07
N GLY A 20 14.45 -3.40 -16.50
CA GLY A 20 13.29 -4.00 -17.17
C GLY A 20 12.82 -3.19 -18.38
N MET A 21 12.85 -1.86 -18.31
CA MET A 21 12.53 -0.97 -19.43
C MET A 21 13.59 -1.06 -20.54
N VAL A 22 14.88 -1.09 -20.19
CA VAL A 22 15.98 -1.27 -21.15
C VAL A 22 15.86 -2.63 -21.82
N PHE A 23 15.68 -3.69 -21.05
CA PHE A 23 15.49 -5.05 -21.58
C PHE A 23 14.24 -5.12 -22.47
N GLY A 24 13.12 -4.55 -22.03
CA GLY A 24 11.89 -4.45 -22.81
C GLY A 24 12.07 -3.67 -24.11
N ALA A 25 12.80 -2.55 -24.09
CA ALA A 25 13.11 -1.76 -25.28
C ALA A 25 14.01 -2.53 -26.26
N VAL A 26 15.01 -3.27 -25.76
CA VAL A 26 15.86 -4.12 -26.62
C VAL A 26 15.03 -5.22 -27.30
N LEU A 27 14.17 -5.90 -26.56
CA LEU A 27 13.33 -6.97 -27.11
C LEU A 27 12.25 -6.46 -28.09
N THR A 28 11.58 -5.35 -27.75
CA THR A 28 10.45 -4.83 -28.55
C THR A 28 10.91 -3.92 -29.68
N ASN A 29 11.77 -2.93 -29.41
CA ASN A 29 12.24 -1.97 -30.41
C ASN A 29 13.44 -2.50 -31.21
N GLY A 30 14.24 -3.39 -30.64
CA GLY A 30 15.43 -3.98 -31.30
C GLY A 30 15.15 -5.31 -31.99
N MET A 31 14.40 -6.22 -31.36
CA MET A 31 14.13 -7.58 -31.89
C MET A 31 12.71 -7.76 -32.43
N GLY A 32 11.86 -6.73 -32.39
CA GLY A 32 10.49 -6.76 -32.93
C GLY A 32 9.52 -7.67 -32.15
N MET A 33 9.91 -8.15 -30.97
CA MET A 33 9.12 -9.09 -30.16
C MET A 33 8.09 -8.37 -29.29
N GLY A 34 7.09 -7.73 -29.92
CA GLY A 34 5.95 -7.12 -29.25
C GLY A 34 5.70 -5.65 -29.60
N LYS A 35 4.86 -4.97 -28.82
CA LYS A 35 4.54 -3.56 -29.03
C LYS A 35 5.75 -2.69 -28.68
N PRO A 36 6.25 -1.85 -29.60
CA PRO A 36 7.35 -0.94 -29.32
C PRO A 36 7.05 -0.02 -28.13
N ILE A 37 8.07 0.22 -27.31
CA ILE A 37 8.00 1.28 -26.29
C ILE A 37 8.14 2.62 -27.02
N ASP A 38 7.04 3.36 -27.06
CA ASP A 38 6.99 4.68 -27.68
C ASP A 38 7.51 5.74 -26.70
N PHE A 39 8.71 6.25 -26.96
CA PHE A 39 9.30 7.34 -26.19
C PHE A 39 8.89 8.73 -26.69
N SER A 40 8.12 8.82 -27.79
CA SER A 40 7.65 10.10 -28.34
C SER A 40 6.75 10.83 -27.33
N ILE A 41 5.99 10.10 -26.51
CA ILE A 41 5.18 10.69 -25.44
C ILE A 41 6.03 11.42 -24.39
N VAL A 42 7.25 10.94 -24.10
CA VAL A 42 8.18 11.59 -23.17
C VAL A 42 8.88 12.78 -23.84
N ALA A 43 9.21 12.66 -25.12
CA ALA A 43 9.82 13.73 -25.91
C ALA A 43 8.87 14.94 -26.04
N ASN A 44 7.59 14.67 -26.30
CA ASN A 44 6.55 15.69 -26.49
C ASN A 44 5.97 16.24 -25.18
N ALA A 45 6.21 15.57 -24.04
CA ALA A 45 5.74 16.06 -22.75
C ALA A 45 6.52 17.30 -22.29
N ALA A 46 5.79 18.28 -21.75
CA ALA A 46 6.38 19.46 -21.15
C ALA A 46 7.16 19.11 -19.87
N TRP A 47 8.24 19.84 -19.61
CA TRP A 47 9.01 19.70 -18.38
C TRP A 47 8.24 20.19 -17.15
N PHE A 48 7.40 21.22 -17.33
CA PHE A 48 6.54 21.79 -16.30
C PHE A 48 5.09 21.85 -16.81
N GLY A 49 4.15 21.48 -15.95
CA GLY A 49 2.72 21.55 -16.23
C GLY A 49 1.91 21.26 -14.98
N MET A 50 0.67 21.73 -14.94
CA MET A 50 -0.20 21.46 -13.79
C MET A 50 -0.77 20.03 -13.84
N PRO A 51 -0.89 19.35 -12.69
CA PRO A 51 -1.61 18.09 -12.59
C PRO A 51 -3.06 18.25 -13.07
N HIS A 52 -3.63 17.16 -13.58
CA HIS A 52 -5.06 17.12 -13.87
C HIS A 52 -5.84 16.95 -12.56
N PHE A 53 -6.72 17.91 -12.28
CA PHE A 53 -7.63 17.85 -11.14
C PHE A 53 -9.01 17.43 -11.60
N THR A 54 -9.61 16.50 -10.88
CA THR A 54 -10.99 16.07 -11.11
C THR A 54 -11.83 16.47 -9.90
N ALA A 55 -12.91 17.21 -10.14
CA ALA A 55 -13.81 17.61 -9.07
C ALA A 55 -14.55 16.40 -8.48
N PRO A 56 -14.75 16.33 -7.16
CA PRO A 56 -15.46 15.22 -6.53
C PRO A 56 -16.95 15.26 -6.89
N VAL A 57 -17.50 14.09 -7.23
CA VAL A 57 -18.94 13.88 -7.45
C VAL A 57 -19.47 12.99 -6.33
N PHE A 58 -20.53 13.43 -5.66
CA PHE A 58 -21.11 12.74 -4.52
C PHE A 58 -22.34 11.92 -4.96
N GLU A 59 -22.12 10.63 -5.20
CA GLU A 59 -23.19 9.69 -5.50
C GLU A 59 -23.37 8.72 -4.33
N ALA A 60 -24.54 8.76 -3.69
CA ALA A 60 -24.84 7.91 -2.53
C ALA A 60 -24.60 6.40 -2.78
N PRO A 61 -24.95 5.83 -3.96
CA PRO A 61 -24.62 4.44 -4.25
C PRO A 61 -23.10 4.17 -4.25
N ALA A 62 -22.30 5.01 -4.92
CA ALA A 62 -20.85 4.88 -4.98
C ALA A 62 -20.19 5.05 -3.61
N MET A 63 -20.66 6.04 -2.83
CA MET A 63 -20.17 6.26 -1.46
C MET A 63 -20.43 5.06 -0.56
N THR A 64 -21.61 4.45 -0.67
CA THR A 64 -21.98 3.26 0.15
C THR A 64 -21.13 2.05 -0.22
N LEU A 65 -20.75 1.89 -1.49
CA LEU A 65 -19.85 0.84 -1.95
C LEU A 65 -18.41 1.01 -1.40
N ILE A 66 -17.93 2.25 -1.28
CA ILE A 66 -16.55 2.54 -0.85
C ILE A 66 -16.43 2.66 0.68
N ALA A 67 -17.49 3.06 1.38
CA ALA A 67 -17.48 3.31 2.83
C ALA A 67 -16.88 2.18 3.68
N PRO A 68 -17.14 0.88 3.42
CA PRO A 68 -16.54 -0.21 4.20
C PRO A 68 -15.02 -0.29 4.09
N VAL A 69 -14.43 0.21 2.99
CA VAL A 69 -12.97 0.24 2.79
C VAL A 69 -12.29 1.09 3.85
N ALA A 70 -12.95 2.14 4.37
CA ALA A 70 -12.40 2.95 5.44
C ALA A 70 -12.10 2.14 6.72
N ILE A 71 -12.91 1.12 7.02
CA ILE A 71 -12.68 0.23 8.18
C ILE A 71 -11.40 -0.59 7.97
N ILE A 72 -11.17 -1.05 6.73
CA ILE A 72 -9.97 -1.79 6.35
C ILE A 72 -8.74 -0.89 6.53
N LEU A 73 -8.81 0.36 6.06
CA LEU A 73 -7.72 1.33 6.19
C LEU A 73 -7.39 1.65 7.65
N VAL A 74 -8.40 1.74 8.53
CA VAL A 74 -8.17 1.93 9.97
C VAL A 74 -7.42 0.74 10.58
N ALA A 75 -7.80 -0.48 10.22
CA ALA A 75 -7.12 -1.69 10.71
C ALA A 75 -5.67 -1.77 10.18
N GLU A 76 -5.45 -1.44 8.91
CA GLU A 76 -4.14 -1.36 8.28
C GLU A 76 -3.23 -0.32 8.97
N ASN A 77 -3.72 0.92 9.09
CA ASN A 77 -2.97 2.03 9.68
C ASN A 77 -2.64 1.76 11.16
N LEU A 78 -3.54 1.12 11.91
CA LEU A 78 -3.25 0.64 13.26
C LEU A 78 -2.07 -0.35 13.27
N GLY A 79 -2.07 -1.32 12.34
CA GLY A 79 -0.99 -2.27 12.18
C GLY A 79 0.35 -1.59 11.91
N HIS A 80 0.37 -0.58 11.03
CA HIS A 80 1.54 0.22 10.71
C HIS A 80 2.09 0.98 11.93
N ILE A 81 1.23 1.65 12.68
CA ILE A 81 1.64 2.39 13.90
C ILE A 81 2.22 1.43 14.94
N LYS A 82 1.59 0.26 15.15
CA LYS A 82 2.08 -0.76 16.08
C LYS A 82 3.43 -1.34 15.63
N ALA A 83 3.61 -1.57 14.33
CA ALA A 83 4.88 -2.02 13.78
C ALA A 83 6.01 -1.00 14.04
N VAL A 84 5.76 0.30 13.77
CA VAL A 84 6.74 1.37 14.04
C VAL A 84 7.01 1.51 15.55
N GLY A 85 5.98 1.43 16.39
CA GLY A 85 6.14 1.48 17.84
C GLY A 85 7.02 0.35 18.37
N ALA A 86 6.81 -0.87 17.88
CA ALA A 86 7.61 -2.01 18.26
C ALA A 86 9.07 -1.92 17.76
N MET A 87 9.29 -1.36 16.56
CA MET A 87 10.63 -1.14 16.01
C MET A 87 11.42 -0.05 16.74
N THR A 88 10.72 0.99 17.22
CA THR A 88 11.31 2.12 17.95
C THR A 88 11.42 1.87 19.45
N GLY A 89 10.83 0.79 19.97
CA GLY A 89 10.77 0.48 21.40
C GLY A 89 9.93 1.47 22.21
N LYS A 90 9.08 2.28 21.55
CA LYS A 90 8.24 3.30 22.19
C LYS A 90 6.79 3.07 21.82
N SER A 91 5.91 3.11 22.82
CA SER A 91 4.47 3.09 22.54
C SER A 91 4.05 4.37 21.83
N LEU A 92 3.45 4.21 20.65
CA LEU A 92 2.89 5.30 19.84
C LEU A 92 1.37 5.44 20.04
N ASP A 93 0.80 4.75 21.01
CA ASP A 93 -0.65 4.63 21.20
C ASP A 93 -1.33 5.99 21.41
N LYS A 94 -0.64 6.90 22.10
CA LYS A 94 -1.12 8.28 22.31
C LYS A 94 -1.28 9.08 21.01
N TYR A 95 -0.65 8.64 19.92
CA TYR A 95 -0.71 9.31 18.62
C TYR A 95 -1.67 8.64 17.63
N ILE A 96 -2.29 7.49 17.97
CA ILE A 96 -3.18 6.75 17.07
C ILE A 96 -4.32 7.65 16.56
N GLY A 97 -4.97 8.39 17.44
CA GLY A 97 -6.06 9.30 17.03
C GLY A 97 -5.57 10.39 16.06
N ARG A 98 -4.37 10.95 16.29
CA ARG A 98 -3.77 11.96 15.40
C ARG A 98 -3.36 11.36 14.06
N ALA A 99 -2.90 10.12 14.05
CA ALA A 99 -2.54 9.40 12.83
C ALA A 99 -3.77 9.11 11.97
N PHE A 100 -4.89 8.66 12.56
CA PHE A 100 -6.15 8.45 11.84
C PHE A 100 -6.74 9.74 11.27
N ILE A 101 -6.69 10.84 12.04
CA ILE A 101 -7.11 12.15 11.53
C ILE A 101 -6.21 12.60 10.37
N GLY A 102 -4.89 12.43 10.50
CA GLY A 102 -3.95 12.78 9.42
C GLY A 102 -4.21 12.00 8.14
N ASP A 103 -4.45 10.70 8.25
CA ASP A 103 -4.77 9.80 7.13
C ASP A 103 -6.10 10.14 6.47
N GLY A 104 -7.13 10.43 7.28
CA GLY A 104 -8.43 10.88 6.81
C GLY A 104 -8.35 12.23 6.09
N LEU A 105 -7.63 13.21 6.65
CA LEU A 105 -7.43 14.52 6.02
C LEU A 105 -6.64 14.42 4.70
N ALA A 106 -5.62 13.57 4.66
CA ALA A 106 -4.86 13.32 3.44
C ALA A 106 -5.74 12.65 2.37
N THR A 107 -6.58 11.70 2.76
CA THR A 107 -7.55 11.05 1.86
C THR A 107 -8.60 12.04 1.35
N ILE A 108 -9.11 12.92 2.21
CA ILE A 108 -10.03 13.99 1.81
C ILE A 108 -9.34 14.91 0.79
N ALA A 109 -8.14 15.41 1.09
CA ALA A 109 -7.39 16.28 0.18
C ALA A 109 -7.10 15.60 -1.17
N SER A 110 -6.71 14.32 -1.16
CA SER A 110 -6.53 13.51 -2.38
C SER A 110 -7.82 13.40 -3.18
N GLY A 111 -8.94 13.04 -2.54
CA GLY A 111 -10.24 12.91 -3.19
C GLY A 111 -10.74 14.22 -3.80
N PHE A 112 -10.55 15.37 -3.13
CA PHE A 112 -10.89 16.69 -3.69
C PHE A 112 -10.02 17.08 -4.89
N ALA A 113 -8.80 16.54 -4.98
CA ALA A 113 -7.91 16.73 -6.12
C ALA A 113 -8.16 15.73 -7.26
N GLY A 114 -9.07 14.76 -7.09
CA GLY A 114 -9.31 13.69 -8.05
C GLY A 114 -8.40 12.46 -7.91
N GLY A 115 -7.66 12.37 -6.80
CA GLY A 115 -6.81 11.24 -6.45
C GLY A 115 -7.57 10.10 -5.77
N THR A 116 -6.84 9.04 -5.41
CA THR A 116 -7.39 7.86 -4.73
C THR A 116 -7.27 7.97 -3.21
N GLY A 117 -7.91 7.05 -2.48
CA GLY A 117 -7.65 6.89 -1.05
C GLY A 117 -6.16 6.65 -0.77
N VAL A 118 -5.63 7.27 0.27
CA VAL A 118 -4.22 7.16 0.66
C VAL A 118 -4.09 6.49 2.01
N THR A 119 -2.95 5.86 2.26
CA THR A 119 -2.61 5.21 3.52
C THR A 119 -1.11 5.29 3.77
N THR A 120 -0.66 4.82 4.92
CA THR A 120 0.75 4.71 5.25
C THR A 120 1.40 3.54 4.50
N TYR A 121 2.63 3.74 3.98
CA TYR A 121 3.33 2.72 3.19
C TYR A 121 4.14 1.75 4.06
N ALA A 122 3.82 0.46 3.99
CA ALA A 122 4.51 -0.61 4.72
C ALA A 122 5.97 -0.82 4.27
N GLU A 123 6.27 -0.55 3.01
CA GLU A 123 7.60 -0.63 2.41
C GLU A 123 8.56 0.36 3.10
N ASN A 124 8.07 1.58 3.34
CA ASN A 124 8.83 2.60 4.08
C ASN A 124 9.06 2.19 5.54
N ILE A 125 8.10 1.50 6.15
CA ILE A 125 8.26 0.92 7.51
C ILE A 125 9.30 -0.19 7.51
N GLY A 126 9.28 -1.05 6.48
CA GLY A 126 10.30 -2.08 6.27
C GLY A 126 11.71 -1.49 6.21
N VAL A 127 11.89 -0.38 5.49
CA VAL A 127 13.19 0.30 5.46
C VAL A 127 13.55 0.91 6.81
N MET A 128 12.62 1.57 7.50
CA MET A 128 12.89 2.10 8.86
C MET A 128 13.35 1.00 9.82
N ALA A 129 12.84 -0.22 9.64
CA ALA A 129 13.21 -1.37 10.46
C ALA A 129 14.67 -1.81 10.30
N VAL A 130 15.19 -1.73 9.07
CA VAL A 130 16.56 -2.10 8.70
C VAL A 130 17.52 -0.96 9.03
N THR A 131 17.12 0.26 8.69
CA THR A 131 17.99 1.44 8.77
C THR A 131 18.06 2.03 10.16
N LYS A 132 17.07 1.76 11.02
CA LYS A 132 16.97 2.30 12.38
C LYS A 132 16.93 3.82 12.44
N ILE A 133 16.49 4.47 11.36
CA ILE A 133 16.27 5.91 11.38
C ILE A 133 14.80 6.21 11.20
N TYR A 134 14.29 6.99 12.15
CA TYR A 134 12.87 7.30 12.32
C TYR A 134 12.60 8.81 12.22
N SER A 135 13.47 9.54 11.51
CA SER A 135 13.37 10.99 11.39
C SER A 135 12.21 11.41 10.49
N THR A 136 11.31 12.23 11.02
CA THR A 136 10.16 12.78 10.27
C THR A 136 10.58 13.72 9.14
N LEU A 137 11.75 14.35 9.24
CA LEU A 137 12.28 15.26 8.21
C LEU A 137 12.50 14.56 6.86
N VAL A 138 12.85 13.27 6.87
CA VAL A 138 13.04 12.49 5.64
C VAL A 138 11.74 12.42 4.83
N PHE A 139 10.60 12.27 5.52
CA PHE A 139 9.29 12.24 4.87
C PHE A 139 8.86 13.60 4.33
N VAL A 140 9.21 14.70 5.00
CA VAL A 140 8.96 16.06 4.50
C VAL A 140 9.74 16.32 3.22
N ILE A 141 11.03 15.97 3.20
CA ILE A 141 11.88 16.13 2.02
C ILE A 141 11.32 15.28 0.86
N ALA A 142 10.98 14.01 1.12
CA ALA A 142 10.39 13.12 0.12
C ALA A 142 9.06 13.67 -0.43
N ALA A 143 8.20 14.22 0.42
CA ALA A 143 6.95 14.85 0.00
C ALA A 143 7.19 16.07 -0.90
N LEU A 144 8.16 16.93 -0.58
CA LEU A 144 8.53 18.07 -1.42
C LEU A 144 9.04 17.61 -2.80
N PHE A 145 9.90 16.60 -2.85
CA PHE A 145 10.34 16.00 -4.12
C PHE A 145 9.16 15.43 -4.92
N ALA A 146 8.24 14.72 -4.28
CA ALA A 146 7.05 14.17 -4.92
C ALA A 146 6.14 15.27 -5.49
N ILE A 147 5.95 16.37 -4.76
CA ILE A 147 5.19 17.53 -5.22
C ILE A 147 5.85 18.12 -6.48
N VAL A 148 7.16 18.40 -6.42
CA VAL A 148 7.90 18.97 -7.57
C VAL A 148 7.83 18.07 -8.80
N LEU A 149 7.97 16.75 -8.63
CA LEU A 149 7.84 15.79 -9.72
C LEU A 149 6.40 15.69 -10.24
N GLY A 150 5.40 15.90 -9.39
CA GLY A 150 3.99 15.98 -9.79
C GLY A 150 3.68 17.12 -10.76
N PHE A 151 4.43 18.22 -10.69
CA PHE A 151 4.35 19.33 -11.65
C PHE A 151 5.15 19.08 -12.94
N SER A 152 5.69 17.87 -13.14
CA SER A 152 6.40 17.48 -14.35
C SER A 152 5.61 16.45 -15.16
N PRO A 153 4.84 16.88 -16.18
CA PRO A 153 4.16 15.97 -17.11
C PRO A 153 5.13 14.97 -17.75
N LYS A 154 6.38 15.37 -17.96
CA LYS A 154 7.45 14.50 -18.46
C LYS A 154 7.74 13.31 -17.54
N PHE A 155 7.74 13.52 -16.22
CA PHE A 155 7.88 12.42 -15.26
C PHE A 155 6.67 11.49 -15.30
N GLY A 156 5.45 12.03 -15.42
CA GLY A 156 4.24 11.22 -15.62
C GLY A 156 4.28 10.39 -16.91
N ALA A 157 4.71 10.99 -18.02
CA ALA A 157 4.88 10.31 -19.30
C ALA A 157 5.92 9.20 -19.22
N LEU A 158 7.03 9.41 -18.49
CA LEU A 158 8.03 8.37 -18.26
C LEU A 158 7.44 7.16 -17.52
N ILE A 159 6.62 7.37 -16.49
CA ILE A 159 5.96 6.28 -15.78
C ILE A 159 5.02 5.49 -16.72
N GLN A 160 4.31 6.18 -17.62
CA GLN A 160 3.43 5.55 -18.60
C GLN A 160 4.17 4.71 -19.66
N THR A 161 5.46 4.95 -19.88
CA THR A 161 6.29 4.11 -20.77
C THR A 161 6.71 2.79 -20.14
N ILE A 162 6.53 2.59 -18.82
CA ILE A 162 6.96 1.36 -18.14
C ILE A 162 6.12 0.17 -18.65
N PRO A 163 6.75 -0.88 -19.20
CA PRO A 163 6.02 -2.04 -19.70
C PRO A 163 5.24 -2.76 -18.60
N GLY A 164 4.05 -3.26 -18.94
CA GLY A 164 3.18 -4.04 -18.03
C GLY A 164 3.90 -5.20 -17.31
N PRO A 165 4.73 -6.03 -18.00
CA PRO A 165 5.48 -7.09 -17.32
C PRO A 165 6.46 -6.59 -16.25
N VAL A 166 7.06 -5.41 -16.46
CA VAL A 166 7.97 -4.79 -15.49
C VAL A 166 7.20 -4.29 -14.27
N LEU A 167 6.04 -3.64 -14.50
CA LEU A 167 5.14 -3.24 -13.41
C LEU A 167 4.64 -4.45 -12.61
N GLY A 168 4.36 -5.57 -13.27
CA GLY A 168 4.01 -6.83 -12.62
C GLY A 168 5.13 -7.35 -11.71
N GLY A 169 6.37 -7.37 -12.19
CA GLY A 169 7.54 -7.78 -11.41
C GLY A 169 7.78 -6.88 -10.17
N VAL A 170 7.71 -5.56 -10.35
CA VAL A 170 7.79 -4.59 -9.24
C VAL A 170 6.68 -4.83 -8.22
N SER A 171 5.44 -5.04 -8.69
CA SER A 171 4.29 -5.31 -7.82
C SER A 171 4.46 -6.57 -7.00
N ILE A 172 5.01 -7.66 -7.56
CA ILE A 172 5.27 -8.90 -6.82
C ILE A 172 6.24 -8.66 -5.65
N VAL A 173 7.32 -7.92 -5.89
CA VAL A 173 8.30 -7.58 -4.84
C VAL A 173 7.66 -6.74 -3.75
N VAL A 174 6.92 -5.70 -4.14
CA VAL A 174 6.25 -4.79 -3.21
C VAL A 174 5.19 -5.50 -2.37
N PHE A 175 4.26 -6.22 -3.00
CA PHE A 175 3.22 -6.97 -2.28
C PHE A 175 3.81 -8.11 -1.43
N GLY A 176 4.90 -8.74 -1.89
CA GLY A 176 5.63 -9.72 -1.09
C GLY A 176 6.24 -9.12 0.19
N LEU A 177 6.84 -7.93 0.09
CA LEU A 177 7.36 -7.17 1.24
C LEU A 177 6.25 -6.79 2.23
N ILE A 178 5.08 -6.38 1.73
CA ILE A 178 3.90 -6.08 2.56
C ILE A 178 3.46 -7.35 3.32
N ALA A 179 3.32 -8.49 2.63
CA ALA A 179 2.92 -9.75 3.25
C ALA A 179 3.88 -10.21 4.35
N VAL A 180 5.19 -10.14 4.10
CA VAL A 180 6.22 -10.49 5.09
C VAL A 180 6.23 -9.51 6.26
N THR A 181 5.92 -8.24 6.04
CA THR A 181 5.76 -7.24 7.11
C THR A 181 4.58 -7.61 8.02
N GLY A 182 3.47 -8.07 7.46
CA GLY A 182 2.36 -8.65 8.24
C GLY A 182 2.78 -9.82 9.12
N ALA A 183 3.54 -10.78 8.57
CA ALA A 183 4.08 -11.90 9.34
C ALA A 183 5.03 -11.44 10.47
N ARG A 184 5.86 -10.43 10.19
CA ARG A 184 6.75 -9.83 11.20
C ARG A 184 5.97 -9.23 12.37
N ILE A 185 4.81 -8.62 12.12
CA ILE A 185 3.94 -8.09 13.20
C ILE A 185 3.51 -9.22 14.13
N TRP A 186 3.16 -10.41 13.62
CA TRP A 186 2.83 -11.56 14.46
C TRP A 186 3.99 -12.02 15.34
N VAL A 187 5.19 -12.09 14.76
CA VAL A 187 6.41 -12.48 15.48
C VAL A 187 6.75 -11.48 16.58
N VAL A 188 6.74 -10.18 16.26
CA VAL A 188 7.09 -9.11 17.20
C VAL A 188 6.09 -9.01 18.35
N ASN A 189 4.80 -9.21 18.07
CA ASN A 189 3.76 -9.24 19.11
C ASN A 189 3.64 -10.60 19.82
N LYS A 190 4.53 -11.56 19.52
CA LYS A 190 4.55 -12.90 20.12
C LYS A 190 3.18 -13.60 20.05
N VAL A 191 2.54 -13.54 18.88
CA VAL A 191 1.24 -14.21 18.67
C VAL A 191 1.41 -15.71 18.90
N ASN A 192 0.67 -16.26 19.85
CA ASN A 192 0.69 -17.68 20.14
C ASN A 192 -0.18 -18.44 19.15
N PHE A 193 0.44 -19.08 18.14
CA PHE A 193 -0.23 -19.94 17.18
C PHE A 193 -0.52 -21.36 17.67
N SER A 194 -0.05 -21.74 18.88
CA SER A 194 -0.53 -22.96 19.55
C SER A 194 -1.95 -22.78 20.11
N ASP A 195 -2.42 -21.54 20.27
CA ASP A 195 -3.84 -21.28 20.49
C ASP A 195 -4.60 -21.43 19.16
N ASN A 196 -5.47 -22.45 19.10
CA ASN A 196 -6.33 -22.74 17.96
C ASN A 196 -7.12 -21.52 17.48
N ARG A 197 -7.45 -20.56 18.36
CA ARG A 197 -8.18 -19.35 17.97
C ARG A 197 -7.35 -18.47 17.04
N ASN A 198 -6.11 -18.20 17.42
CA ASN A 198 -5.21 -17.37 16.62
C ASN A 198 -4.84 -18.08 15.32
N LEU A 199 -4.64 -19.40 15.38
CA LEU A 199 -4.32 -20.23 14.21
C LEU A 199 -5.45 -20.22 13.18
N ILE A 200 -6.69 -20.47 13.61
CA ILE A 200 -7.86 -20.50 12.71
C ILE A 200 -8.11 -19.11 12.11
N VAL A 201 -8.05 -18.05 12.92
CA VAL A 201 -8.27 -16.69 12.43
C VAL A 201 -7.21 -16.33 11.38
N ALA A 202 -5.93 -16.61 11.62
CA ALA A 202 -4.88 -16.33 10.65
C ALA A 202 -5.04 -17.15 9.36
N ALA A 203 -5.29 -18.46 9.47
CA ALA A 203 -5.42 -19.35 8.32
C ALA A 203 -6.58 -18.95 7.40
N VAL A 204 -7.76 -18.71 7.98
CA VAL A 204 -8.96 -18.33 7.21
C VAL A 204 -8.78 -16.96 6.56
N THR A 205 -8.22 -16.00 7.29
CA THR A 205 -7.97 -14.64 6.76
C THR A 205 -6.99 -14.68 5.59
N LEU A 206 -5.92 -15.48 5.70
CA LEU A 206 -4.96 -15.67 4.61
C LEU A 206 -5.63 -16.25 3.37
N VAL A 207 -6.40 -17.34 3.51
CA VAL A 207 -7.05 -18.00 2.36
C VAL A 207 -8.09 -17.09 1.69
N LEU A 208 -8.93 -16.40 2.47
CA LEU A 208 -9.92 -15.47 1.91
C LEU A 208 -9.26 -14.30 1.17
N GLY A 209 -8.16 -13.78 1.73
CA GLY A 209 -7.43 -12.66 1.15
C GLY A 209 -6.65 -13.05 -0.11
N THR A 210 -5.83 -14.10 -0.05
CA THR A 210 -5.00 -14.54 -1.18
C THR A 210 -5.80 -15.21 -2.29
N GLY A 211 -6.93 -15.82 -1.95
CA GLY A 211 -7.84 -16.44 -2.92
C GLY A 211 -8.78 -15.44 -3.62
N ASP A 212 -8.64 -14.14 -3.34
CA ASP A 212 -9.53 -13.06 -3.79
C ASP A 212 -11.02 -13.43 -3.69
N PHE A 213 -11.40 -13.97 -2.53
CA PHE A 213 -12.75 -14.49 -2.36
C PHE A 213 -13.74 -13.33 -2.30
N THR A 214 -14.34 -12.99 -3.43
CA THR A 214 -15.25 -11.85 -3.54
C THR A 214 -16.67 -12.24 -3.15
N LEU A 215 -17.17 -11.66 -2.06
CA LEU A 215 -18.55 -11.85 -1.63
C LEU A 215 -19.44 -10.81 -2.32
N LYS A 216 -20.35 -11.30 -3.19
CA LYS A 216 -21.39 -10.49 -3.82
C LYS A 216 -22.64 -10.51 -2.96
N LEU A 217 -22.94 -9.39 -2.29
CA LEU A 217 -24.13 -9.16 -1.49
C LEU A 217 -25.04 -8.19 -2.25
N GLY A 218 -25.91 -8.73 -3.11
CA GLY A 218 -26.75 -7.91 -3.99
C GLY A 218 -25.90 -7.06 -4.95
N GLY A 219 -26.10 -5.74 -4.94
CA GLY A 219 -25.33 -4.78 -5.74
C GLY A 219 -23.93 -4.45 -5.18
N PHE A 220 -23.55 -4.99 -4.02
CA PHE A 220 -22.28 -4.74 -3.37
C PHE A 220 -21.34 -5.93 -3.54
N ALA A 221 -20.13 -5.70 -4.05
CA ALA A 221 -19.08 -6.70 -4.13
C ALA A 221 -17.97 -6.36 -3.14
N LEU A 222 -17.81 -7.21 -2.12
CA LEU A 222 -16.72 -7.13 -1.17
C LEU A 222 -15.55 -7.96 -1.73
N GLY A 223 -14.48 -7.31 -2.18
CA GLY A 223 -13.28 -7.99 -2.69
C GLY A 223 -12.54 -8.80 -1.61
N GLY A 224 -11.54 -9.59 -2.01
CA GLY A 224 -10.82 -10.52 -1.13
C GLY A 224 -10.25 -9.90 0.16
N ILE A 225 -9.69 -8.69 0.07
CA ILE A 225 -9.17 -7.99 1.27
C ILE A 225 -10.30 -7.62 2.23
N GLY A 226 -11.46 -7.22 1.70
CA GLY A 226 -12.63 -6.92 2.50
C GLY A 226 -13.17 -8.17 3.18
N THR A 227 -13.38 -9.25 2.43
CA THR A 227 -13.89 -10.52 2.98
C THR A 227 -12.95 -11.10 4.03
N ALA A 228 -11.63 -11.03 3.80
CA ALA A 228 -10.62 -11.42 4.77
C ALA A 228 -10.71 -10.58 6.05
N THR A 229 -10.79 -9.25 5.94
CA THR A 229 -10.81 -8.35 7.10
C THR A 229 -12.06 -8.55 7.96
N PHE A 230 -13.24 -8.52 7.34
CA PHE A 230 -14.49 -8.75 8.07
C PHE A 230 -14.58 -10.19 8.61
N GLY A 231 -14.10 -11.16 7.84
CA GLY A 231 -13.97 -12.55 8.28
C GLY A 231 -13.11 -12.67 9.53
N ALA A 232 -11.92 -12.06 9.55
CA ALA A 232 -11.02 -12.07 10.70
C ALA A 232 -11.70 -11.54 11.97
N ILE A 233 -12.37 -10.39 11.85
CA ILE A 233 -13.07 -9.74 12.98
C ILE A 233 -14.19 -10.64 13.51
N ILE A 234 -15.03 -11.18 12.61
CA ILE A 234 -16.18 -12.02 12.97
C ILE A 234 -15.70 -13.32 13.61
N PHE A 235 -14.74 -14.02 12.98
CA PHE A 235 -14.19 -15.27 13.50
C PHE A 235 -13.55 -15.07 14.87
N TYR A 236 -12.75 -14.02 15.03
CA TYR A 236 -12.12 -13.73 16.31
C TYR A 236 -13.17 -13.43 17.39
N ALA A 237 -14.21 -12.64 17.09
CA ALA A 237 -15.28 -12.33 18.03
C ALA A 237 -16.09 -13.58 18.45
N LEU A 238 -16.41 -14.46 17.50
CA LEU A 238 -17.14 -15.71 17.77
C LEU A 238 -16.33 -16.67 18.63
N LEU A 239 -15.05 -16.86 18.30
CA LEU A 239 -14.16 -17.75 19.05
C LEU A 239 -13.84 -17.22 20.45
N ARG A 240 -13.77 -15.89 20.62
CA ARG A 240 -13.61 -15.26 21.94
C ARG A 240 -14.82 -15.50 22.85
N ARG A 241 -16.05 -15.45 22.31
CA ARG A 241 -17.27 -15.72 23.10
C ARG A 241 -17.35 -17.15 23.62
N ARG A 242 -16.88 -18.14 22.85
CA ARG A 242 -16.81 -19.55 23.28
C ARG A 242 -15.79 -19.80 24.39
N GLY A 243 -14.87 -18.87 24.63
CA GLY A 243 -13.87 -18.95 25.70
C GLY A 243 -14.32 -18.45 27.08
N ALA A 244 -15.45 -17.74 27.16
CA ALA A 244 -15.98 -17.21 28.41
C ALA A 244 -16.96 -18.18 29.11
N GLY A 245 -16.99 -19.46 28.68
CA GLY A 245 -17.94 -20.47 29.12
C GLY A 245 -17.33 -21.70 29.78
N VAL A 246 -16.11 -21.62 30.29
CA VAL A 246 -15.55 -22.66 31.16
C VAL A 246 -14.92 -21.95 32.36
N VAL A 247 -15.74 -21.83 33.41
CA VAL A 247 -15.29 -21.64 34.80
C VAL A 247 -14.72 -22.97 35.28
#